data_AF-A0A6A6ACJ5-F1
#
_entry.id   AF-A0A6A6ACJ5-F1
#
_cell.length_a   1.000
_cell.length_b   1.000
_cell.length_c   1.000
_cell.angle_alpha   90.00
_cell.angle_beta   90.00
_cell.angle_gamma   90.00
#
_symmetry.space_group_name_H-M   'P 1'
#
loop_
_entity.id
_entity.type
_entity.pdbx_description
1 polymer ?
#
loop_
_entity_poly.entity_id
_entity_poly.type
_entity_poly.pdbx_seq_one_letter_code
_entity_poly.pdbx_strand_id
1 'polypeptide(L)'
;THLMNMADDPWVWTLDELVNRLCHSKTVFLAAGCEDASIPDSAALERQFRSQNITGATFLDALHRPEIRHGFTVHNLDQRLAITSVIGFLQSQSCAYKQKNATGTRTLGDLDNIDMNGRKRQKLTNVGSAALPVIRQDPQHAVPGTGDWDHLLQWEQVDNGDETIEDLEEEDDTGDEDDEDAEAPLEDAHRRGLNDRHDEAHDRSKISHDQIVEIINERIENYTASWRPDKEKDTTYDPVAMWEKANAAGQLQEFVKKYENDMAYYEQRLNTLCDEILKFPGNNVVTVRLQCRNLEGTVESLELATWLRDIYQLHPVDDSEEELSPDSSSSPSIHRDATGSMSQPTLLTHRPQPQLSGEIIDLGSPSESSDNDQDDDVPVDTSTDPGVDVDRHQSTSPRRFYTPDSVIVDTVEPSTHVRSEILTHTQPRPPLIVDAAVSFPPQEFIGDEPEHSSIGTVRGWKWTDLINTQDRKRIVSKAVLELNSENREMIRTRLKFVGKVSLTKEINACIAMMAKKETRMQGVLPRDLPKILVFTRLFLSWWLSQRFSTAEPSNSDLEELSQCLERGRAPDLSVFCDYLAIIMATTFSLEALKHPERPSQREVINLISDDEDDTHRPKKASVLRANSPIVLD
;
A
#
# COMPACT_ATOMS: atom_id res chain seq x y z
N THR A 1 36.56 4.72 22.64
CA THR A 1 35.16 5.15 22.67
C THR A 1 35.10 6.52 23.30
N HIS A 2 35.09 7.57 22.49
CA HIS A 2 34.90 8.94 22.96
C HIS A 2 33.46 9.04 23.47
N LEU A 3 33.27 9.40 24.74
CA LEU A 3 31.95 9.84 25.22
C LEU A 3 31.63 11.10 24.42
N MET A 4 30.79 10.97 23.38
CA MET A 4 30.22 12.13 22.71
C MET A 4 29.46 12.90 23.79
N ASN A 5 29.86 14.15 23.97
CA ASN A 5 29.21 15.03 24.92
C ASN A 5 27.74 15.16 24.50
N MET A 6 26.79 14.96 25.41
CA MET A 6 25.36 15.02 25.03
C MET A 6 24.97 16.38 24.43
N ALA A 7 25.73 17.43 24.74
CA ALA A 7 25.58 18.76 24.14
C ALA A 7 25.89 18.80 22.63
N ASP A 8 26.63 17.83 22.10
CA ASP A 8 26.93 17.73 20.67
C ASP A 8 25.88 16.90 19.90
N ASP A 9 24.86 16.33 20.58
CA ASP A 9 23.83 15.51 19.91
C ASP A 9 22.95 16.40 18.99
N PRO A 10 22.84 16.10 17.67
CA PRO A 10 22.04 16.87 16.73
C PRO A 10 20.57 17.05 17.11
N TRP A 11 20.02 16.16 17.95
CA TRP A 11 18.65 16.26 18.43
C TRP A 11 18.42 17.43 19.40
N VAL A 12 19.42 17.77 20.21
CA VAL A 12 19.30 18.84 21.22
C VAL A 12 19.79 20.20 20.72
N TRP A 13 20.23 20.29 19.47
CA TRP A 13 20.70 21.55 18.90
C TRP A 13 19.60 22.62 18.92
N THR A 14 19.97 23.77 19.45
CA THR A 14 19.20 25.00 19.33
C THR A 14 19.16 25.47 17.87
N LEU A 15 18.25 26.40 17.57
CA LEU A 15 18.17 27.03 16.24
C LEU A 15 19.52 27.63 15.82
N ASP A 16 20.20 28.36 16.71
CA ASP A 16 21.48 29.00 16.39
C ASP A 16 22.61 27.98 16.17
N GLU A 17 22.63 26.88 16.93
CA GLU A 17 23.59 25.80 16.72
C GLU A 17 23.35 25.07 15.40
N LEU A 18 22.08 24.80 15.05
CA LEU A 18 21.70 24.20 13.78
C LEU A 18 22.15 25.08 12.61
N VAL A 19 21.85 26.38 12.66
CA VAL A 19 22.29 27.37 11.65
C VAL A 19 23.81 27.42 11.58
N ASN A 20 24.50 27.48 12.71
CA ASN A 20 25.95 27.55 12.73
C ASN A 20 26.61 26.30 12.13
N ARG A 21 26.04 25.11 12.39
CA ARG A 21 26.59 23.85 11.88
C ARG A 21 26.24 23.59 10.41
N LEU A 22 25.07 24.00 9.93
CA LEU A 22 24.61 23.73 8.57
C LEU A 22 24.85 24.88 7.59
N CYS A 23 24.62 26.12 8.00
CA CYS A 23 24.75 27.28 7.11
C CYS A 23 26.18 27.84 7.10
N HIS A 24 26.88 27.83 8.24
CA HIS A 24 28.25 28.36 8.32
C HIS A 24 29.35 27.30 8.13
N SER A 25 29.00 26.01 8.09
CA SER A 25 29.96 24.93 7.85
C SER A 25 29.48 23.95 6.78
N LYS A 26 30.29 23.78 5.73
CA LYS A 26 30.06 22.76 4.70
C LYS A 26 30.37 21.34 5.15
N THR A 27 31.03 21.17 6.31
CA THR A 27 31.55 19.86 6.75
C THR A 27 30.44 18.81 6.91
N VAL A 28 29.26 19.22 7.34
CA VAL A 28 28.13 18.28 7.52
C VAL A 28 27.61 17.77 6.18
N PHE A 29 27.53 18.64 5.17
CA PHE A 29 27.14 18.27 3.80
C PHE A 29 28.16 17.33 3.15
N LEU A 30 29.45 17.65 3.27
CA LEU A 30 30.52 16.81 2.75
C LEU A 30 30.57 15.44 3.45
N ALA A 31 30.36 15.40 4.77
CA ALA A 31 30.31 14.15 5.52
C ALA A 31 29.07 13.29 5.18
N ALA A 32 27.98 13.92 4.73
CA ALA A 32 26.81 13.25 4.18
C ALA A 32 26.97 12.81 2.71
N GLY A 33 28.14 13.08 2.09
CA GLY A 33 28.45 12.69 0.71
C GLY A 33 27.87 13.63 -0.35
N CYS A 34 27.49 14.86 0.01
CA CYS A 34 26.96 15.83 -0.95
C CYS A 34 28.09 16.53 -1.72
N GLU A 35 27.88 16.76 -3.02
CA GLU A 35 28.80 17.55 -3.85
C GLU A 35 28.64 19.06 -3.60
N ASP A 36 29.72 19.82 -3.74
CA ASP A 36 29.73 21.28 -3.51
C ASP A 36 28.66 22.04 -4.33
N ALA A 37 28.33 21.57 -5.54
CA ALA A 37 27.32 22.18 -6.41
C ALA A 37 25.88 21.95 -5.93
N SER A 38 25.66 20.90 -5.12
CA SER A 38 24.35 20.55 -4.56
C SER A 38 24.08 21.20 -3.20
N ILE A 39 25.05 21.93 -2.63
CA ILE A 39 24.87 22.60 -1.34
C ILE A 39 23.96 23.83 -1.53
N PRO A 40 22.87 23.97 -0.76
CA PRO A 40 21.98 25.14 -0.83
C PRO A 40 22.71 26.45 -0.50
N ASP A 41 22.19 27.58 -1.00
CA ASP A 41 22.68 28.90 -0.58
C ASP A 41 22.51 29.08 0.93
N SER A 42 23.62 29.29 1.64
CA SER A 42 23.65 29.31 3.10
C SER A 42 22.81 30.45 3.69
N ALA A 43 22.78 31.62 3.03
CA ALA A 43 22.03 32.78 3.49
C ALA A 43 20.52 32.63 3.29
N ALA A 44 20.09 31.93 2.22
CA ALA A 44 18.68 31.58 2.04
C ALA A 44 18.23 30.53 3.06
N LEU A 45 19.04 29.49 3.28
CA LEU A 45 18.73 28.42 4.22
C LEU A 45 18.66 28.92 5.67
N GLU A 46 19.57 29.81 6.09
CA GLU A 46 19.53 30.42 7.43
C GLU A 46 18.25 31.22 7.66
N ARG A 47 17.89 32.12 6.72
CA ARG A 47 16.66 32.92 6.82
C ARG A 47 15.43 32.05 7.01
N GLN A 48 15.44 30.89 6.36
CA GLN A 48 14.36 29.93 6.47
C GLN A 48 14.32 29.18 7.80
N PHE A 49 15.45 28.68 8.30
CA PHE A 49 15.48 28.05 9.62
C PHE A 49 15.02 29.04 10.70
N ARG A 50 15.46 30.30 10.61
CA ARG A 50 15.06 31.35 11.56
C ARG A 50 13.59 31.73 11.44
N SER A 51 13.04 31.85 10.24
CA SER A 51 11.63 32.26 10.06
C SER A 51 10.63 31.21 10.58
N GLN A 52 11.00 29.94 10.53
CA GLN A 52 10.17 28.82 10.98
C GLN A 52 10.54 28.31 12.39
N ASN A 53 11.51 28.94 13.05
CA ASN A 53 12.05 28.54 14.35
C ASN A 53 12.42 27.04 14.43
N ILE A 54 13.12 26.55 13.41
CA ILE A 54 13.47 25.13 13.28
C ILE A 54 14.65 24.80 14.21
N THR A 55 14.37 23.97 15.22
CA THR A 55 15.37 23.38 16.14
C THR A 55 15.88 22.03 15.62
N GLY A 56 16.96 21.50 16.20
CA GLY A 56 17.51 20.18 15.83
C GLY A 56 16.49 19.05 15.86
N ALA A 57 15.69 18.95 16.94
CA ALA A 57 14.62 17.96 17.04
C ALA A 57 13.59 18.08 15.91
N THR A 58 13.11 19.30 15.64
CA THR A 58 12.15 19.52 14.54
C THR A 58 12.75 19.20 13.18
N PHE A 59 14.02 19.55 12.95
CA PHE A 59 14.73 19.27 11.70
C PHE A 59 14.92 17.77 11.45
N LEU A 60 15.18 16.99 12.51
CA LEU A 60 15.35 15.54 12.41
C LEU A 60 14.00 14.80 12.28
N ASP A 61 12.92 15.26 12.91
CA ASP A 61 11.57 14.70 12.74
C ASP A 61 10.92 15.11 11.40
N ALA A 62 11.37 16.23 10.81
CA ALA A 62 10.78 16.86 9.63
C ALA A 62 10.73 15.99 8.37
N LEU A 63 11.60 14.98 8.28
CA LEU A 63 11.79 14.14 7.09
C LEU A 63 10.50 13.40 6.67
N HIS A 64 9.54 13.24 7.58
CA HIS A 64 8.28 12.53 7.31
C HIS A 64 7.13 13.46 6.92
N ARG A 65 7.32 14.77 7.02
CA ARG A 65 6.28 15.76 6.85
C ARG A 65 6.38 16.39 5.46
N PRO A 66 5.46 16.07 4.52
CA PRO A 66 5.46 16.68 3.18
C PRO A 66 5.38 18.21 3.25
N GLU A 67 4.82 18.76 4.34
CA GLU A 67 4.69 20.19 4.60
C GLU A 67 6.05 20.89 4.63
N ILE A 68 7.08 20.25 5.19
CA ILE A 68 8.42 20.82 5.29
C ILE A 68 9.14 20.73 3.93
N ARG A 69 8.85 19.66 3.17
CA ARG A 69 9.36 19.48 1.80
C ARG A 69 8.90 20.59 0.85
N HIS A 70 7.73 21.19 1.10
CA HIS A 70 7.19 22.33 0.36
C HIS A 70 7.48 23.68 1.02
N GLY A 71 7.69 23.68 2.34
CA GLY A 71 8.06 24.86 3.10
C GLY A 71 9.43 25.40 2.70
N PHE A 72 10.42 24.52 2.50
CA PHE A 72 11.75 24.91 2.01
C PHE A 72 11.67 25.49 0.60
N THR A 73 11.94 26.80 0.43
CA THR A 73 11.94 27.50 -0.87
C THR A 73 13.16 27.11 -1.73
N VAL A 74 13.64 25.89 -1.55
CA VAL A 74 14.74 25.28 -2.28
C VAL A 74 14.12 24.64 -3.51
N HIS A 75 14.06 25.39 -4.61
CA HIS A 75 13.43 24.94 -5.86
C HIS A 75 14.27 23.86 -6.57
N ASN A 76 15.59 23.86 -6.36
CA ASN A 76 16.49 22.91 -6.99
C ASN A 76 16.37 21.52 -6.33
N LEU A 77 16.11 20.49 -7.14
CA LEU A 77 15.95 19.11 -6.68
C LEU A 77 17.21 18.58 -5.99
N ASP A 78 18.40 18.86 -6.54
CA ASP A 78 19.67 18.37 -6.01
C ASP A 78 19.95 18.95 -4.62
N GLN A 79 19.60 20.21 -4.41
CA GLN A 79 19.71 20.86 -3.11
C GLN A 79 18.75 20.26 -2.07
N ARG A 80 17.54 19.87 -2.48
CA ARG A 80 16.58 19.16 -1.60
C ARG A 80 17.08 17.77 -1.24
N LEU A 81 17.68 17.07 -2.19
CA LEU A 81 18.31 15.76 -1.95
C LEU A 81 19.50 15.91 -0.99
N ALA A 82 20.34 16.94 -1.16
CA ALA A 82 21.45 17.23 -0.25
C ALA A 82 20.99 17.46 1.20
N ILE A 83 19.93 18.27 1.41
CA ILE A 83 19.33 18.48 2.74
C ILE A 83 18.81 17.15 3.31
N THR A 84 18.15 16.33 2.48
CA THR A 84 17.61 15.02 2.89
C THR A 84 18.73 14.07 3.34
N SER A 85 19.83 14.01 2.59
CA SER A 85 21.03 13.23 2.92
C SER A 85 21.65 13.69 4.24
N VAL A 86 21.76 15.00 4.46
CA VAL A 86 22.24 15.57 5.73
C VAL A 86 21.36 15.19 6.90
N ILE A 87 20.03 15.23 6.78
CA ILE A 87 19.13 14.82 7.85
C ILE A 87 19.34 13.33 8.16
N GLY A 88 19.38 12.46 7.15
CA GLY A 88 19.64 11.02 7.34
C GLY A 88 21.00 10.76 8.03
N PHE A 89 22.02 11.51 7.64
CA PHE A 89 23.33 11.47 8.29
C PHE A 89 23.26 11.87 9.78
N LEU A 90 22.63 13.01 10.10
CA LEU A 90 22.50 13.49 11.49
C LEU A 90 21.62 12.56 12.34
N GLN A 91 20.55 11.99 11.80
CA GLN A 91 19.72 10.96 12.46
C GLN A 91 20.55 9.72 12.82
N SER A 92 21.48 9.32 11.93
CA SER A 92 22.38 8.19 12.18
C SER A 92 23.42 8.48 13.28
N GLN A 93 23.72 9.75 13.56
CA GLN A 93 24.64 10.15 14.61
C GLN A 93 23.95 10.42 15.95
N SER A 94 22.72 10.93 15.93
CA SER A 94 21.97 11.26 17.15
C SER A 94 21.57 10.01 17.94
N CYS A 95 22.00 9.94 19.21
CA CYS A 95 21.60 8.88 20.12
C CYS A 95 20.19 9.13 20.65
N ALA A 96 19.85 10.40 20.93
CA ALA A 96 18.52 10.78 21.41
C ALA A 96 17.42 10.48 20.38
N TYR A 97 17.67 10.75 19.09
CA TYR A 97 16.75 10.40 18.01
C TYR A 97 16.49 8.88 17.94
N LYS A 98 17.57 8.08 17.99
CA LYS A 98 17.46 6.62 18.00
C LYS A 98 16.68 6.10 19.20
N GLN A 99 16.89 6.70 20.38
CA GLN A 99 16.16 6.33 21.59
C GLN A 99 14.67 6.66 21.49
N LYS A 100 14.31 7.83 20.96
CA LYS A 100 12.91 8.20 20.69
C LYS A 100 12.24 7.20 19.75
N ASN A 101 12.89 6.85 18.64
CA ASN A 101 12.35 5.89 17.68
C ASN A 101 12.27 4.46 18.24
N ALA A 102 13.23 4.04 19.07
CA ALA A 102 13.22 2.72 19.71
C ALA A 102 12.11 2.58 20.77
N THR A 103 11.68 3.68 21.38
CA THR A 103 10.67 3.66 22.46
C THR A 103 9.25 3.59 21.92
N GLY A 104 9.04 3.61 20.58
CA GLY A 104 7.76 3.27 19.93
C GLY A 104 6.57 4.17 20.26
N THR A 105 6.75 5.14 21.15
CA THR A 105 5.75 6.12 21.54
C THR A 105 5.76 7.24 20.53
N ARG A 106 5.06 7.04 19.41
CA ARG A 106 4.49 8.17 18.67
C ARG A 106 3.52 8.85 19.63
N THR A 107 4.01 9.84 20.37
CA THR A 107 3.18 10.79 21.11
C THR A 107 2.32 11.54 20.09
N LEU A 108 1.13 10.99 19.86
CA LEU A 108 0.00 11.73 19.35
C LEU A 108 -0.47 12.59 20.51
N GLY A 109 -0.27 13.91 20.45
CA GLY A 109 -0.79 14.83 21.46
C GLY A 109 0.22 15.88 21.89
N ASP A 110 0.23 16.98 21.15
CA ASP A 110 0.41 18.31 21.73
C ASP A 110 -0.92 18.63 22.43
N LEU A 111 -0.97 18.39 23.75
CA LEU A 111 -1.93 18.97 24.69
C LEU A 111 -1.19 19.09 26.02
N ASP A 112 -0.70 20.30 26.30
CA ASP A 112 -0.43 20.77 27.65
C ASP A 112 -1.69 20.61 28.50
N ASN A 113 -1.75 19.57 29.34
CA ASN A 113 -2.35 19.67 30.68
C ASN A 113 -1.92 18.46 31.54
N ILE A 114 -0.91 18.68 32.38
CA ILE A 114 -0.52 17.72 33.42
C ILE A 114 -1.50 17.89 34.58
N ASP A 115 -2.39 16.93 34.74
CA ASP A 115 -3.11 16.77 36.01
C ASP A 115 -2.42 15.69 36.86
N MET A 116 -1.83 16.16 37.96
CA MET A 116 -1.14 15.37 38.97
C MET A 116 -2.18 14.75 39.89
N ASN A 117 -2.48 13.46 39.74
CA ASN A 117 -3.04 12.69 40.85
C ASN A 117 -2.55 11.24 40.85
N GLY A 118 -1.79 10.93 41.89
CA GLY A 118 -1.10 9.66 42.07
C GLY A 118 -2.04 8.49 42.33
N ARG A 119 -1.79 7.38 41.63
CA ARG A 119 -2.18 6.04 42.09
C ARG A 119 -0.96 5.14 42.13
N LYS A 120 -0.68 4.67 43.35
CA LYS A 120 0.39 3.74 43.73
C LYS A 120 0.28 2.46 42.90
N ARG A 121 1.25 2.22 42.01
CA ARG A 121 1.37 0.96 41.28
C ARG A 121 1.92 -0.11 42.23
N GLN A 122 1.12 -1.13 42.51
CA GLN A 122 1.51 -2.29 43.30
C GLN A 122 2.65 -3.06 42.62
N LYS A 123 3.61 -3.46 43.45
CA LYS A 123 4.79 -4.24 43.14
C LYS A 123 4.37 -5.69 42.84
N LEU A 124 4.28 -6.06 41.56
CA LEU A 124 4.11 -7.45 41.14
C LEU A 124 5.45 -8.18 41.26
N THR A 125 5.41 -9.23 42.06
CA THR A 125 6.48 -10.18 42.34
C THR A 125 6.91 -10.94 41.08
N ASN A 126 8.21 -11.04 40.91
CA ASN A 126 8.92 -11.82 39.90
C ASN A 126 8.57 -13.32 40.06
N VAL A 127 7.87 -13.90 39.08
CA VAL A 127 7.71 -15.36 38.97
C VAL A 127 8.86 -15.89 38.11
N GLY A 128 9.71 -16.71 38.71
CA GLY A 128 10.87 -17.29 38.06
C GLY A 128 10.48 -18.29 36.97
N SER A 129 11.01 -18.08 35.77
CA SER A 129 10.96 -19.07 34.68
C SER A 129 11.78 -20.30 35.05
N ALA A 130 11.08 -21.42 35.29
CA ALA A 130 11.69 -22.74 35.33
C ALA A 130 11.95 -23.22 33.90
N ALA A 131 13.17 -23.71 33.64
CA ALA A 131 13.57 -24.25 32.35
C ALA A 131 12.89 -25.59 32.08
N LEU A 132 12.26 -25.71 30.91
CA LEU A 132 11.79 -26.99 30.36
C LEU A 132 12.95 -27.78 29.72
N PRO A 133 12.91 -29.12 29.76
CA PRO A 133 14.01 -29.97 29.35
C PRO A 133 14.12 -30.07 27.82
N VAL A 134 15.37 -29.97 27.35
CA VAL A 134 15.79 -30.26 25.97
C VAL A 134 15.61 -31.76 25.71
N ILE A 135 14.63 -32.11 24.88
CA ILE A 135 14.53 -33.45 24.28
C ILE A 135 15.50 -33.49 23.09
N ARG A 136 16.56 -34.28 23.25
CA ARG A 136 17.46 -34.69 22.16
C ARG A 136 16.73 -35.66 21.25
N GLN A 137 16.68 -35.36 19.95
CA GLN A 137 16.41 -36.33 18.91
C GLN A 137 17.69 -36.56 18.11
N ASP A 138 18.18 -37.80 18.13
CA ASP A 138 19.18 -38.32 17.20
C ASP A 138 18.48 -38.93 15.97
N PRO A 139 19.18 -39.02 14.82
CA PRO A 139 18.59 -39.25 13.50
C PRO A 139 18.70 -40.71 13.06
N GLN A 140 17.63 -41.27 12.48
CA GLN A 140 17.70 -42.38 11.52
C GLN A 140 16.33 -42.67 10.91
N HIS A 141 16.20 -42.51 9.59
CA HIS A 141 15.84 -43.60 8.65
C HIS A 141 15.73 -43.04 7.23
N ALA A 142 16.71 -43.40 6.40
CA ALA A 142 16.64 -43.30 4.95
C ALA A 142 15.73 -44.42 4.42
N VAL A 143 14.80 -44.07 3.52
CA VAL A 143 14.18 -45.03 2.59
C VAL A 143 14.27 -44.43 1.18
N PRO A 144 14.82 -45.17 0.20
CA PRO A 144 14.93 -44.73 -1.18
C PRO A 144 13.63 -45.03 -1.93
N GLY A 145 12.95 -43.97 -2.38
CA GLY A 145 11.77 -44.04 -3.24
C GLY A 145 12.08 -43.50 -4.63
N THR A 146 12.64 -44.34 -5.48
CA THR A 146 12.57 -44.22 -6.94
C THR A 146 11.09 -44.25 -7.34
N GLY A 147 10.54 -43.08 -7.63
CA GLY A 147 9.15 -42.87 -8.07
C GLY A 147 9.14 -42.21 -9.43
N ASP A 148 9.02 -43.08 -10.42
CA ASP A 148 8.88 -42.87 -11.86
C ASP A 148 7.73 -41.90 -12.22
N TRP A 149 8.06 -40.79 -12.90
CA TRP A 149 7.09 -39.76 -13.33
C TRP A 149 6.60 -39.98 -14.77
N ASP A 150 6.85 -41.15 -15.37
CA ASP A 150 6.51 -41.47 -16.76
C ASP A 150 5.00 -41.38 -17.09
N HIS A 151 4.12 -41.34 -16.09
CA HIS A 151 2.68 -41.19 -16.30
C HIS A 151 2.24 -39.73 -16.59
N LEU A 152 3.12 -38.72 -16.40
CA LEU A 152 2.81 -37.33 -16.70
C LEU A 152 3.13 -36.91 -18.14
N LEU A 153 3.90 -37.70 -18.89
CA LEU A 153 4.24 -37.42 -20.30
C LEU A 153 3.13 -37.79 -21.29
N GLN A 154 2.01 -38.37 -20.82
CA GLN A 154 0.90 -38.76 -21.72
C GLN A 154 0.07 -37.56 -22.20
N TRP A 155 0.15 -36.40 -21.54
CA TRP A 155 -0.62 -35.20 -21.91
C TRP A 155 0.12 -34.28 -22.89
N GLU A 156 1.40 -34.55 -23.21
CA GLU A 156 2.22 -33.70 -24.10
C GLU A 156 2.27 -34.22 -25.55
N GLN A 157 1.54 -35.29 -25.89
CA GLN A 157 1.56 -35.92 -27.23
C GLN A 157 0.21 -35.95 -27.97
N VAL A 158 -0.72 -35.06 -27.62
CA VAL A 158 -1.93 -34.83 -28.41
C VAL A 158 -2.09 -33.32 -28.61
N ASP A 159 -1.40 -32.76 -29.61
CA ASP A 159 -2.03 -32.27 -30.83
C ASP A 159 -1.00 -31.53 -31.71
N ASN A 160 -0.51 -32.24 -32.73
CA ASN A 160 0.07 -31.66 -33.94
C ASN A 160 -0.69 -32.32 -35.09
N GLY A 161 -1.92 -31.85 -35.30
CA GLY A 161 -2.84 -32.31 -36.34
C GLY A 161 -3.53 -31.11 -36.98
N ASP A 162 -3.02 -30.71 -38.13
CA ASP A 162 -3.62 -29.81 -39.10
C ASP A 162 -5.02 -30.30 -39.49
N GLU A 163 -6.07 -29.70 -38.91
CA GLU A 163 -7.44 -29.82 -39.43
C GLU A 163 -8.19 -28.47 -39.31
N THR A 164 -8.41 -27.89 -40.49
CA THR A 164 -9.31 -26.81 -40.87
C THR A 164 -10.62 -26.84 -40.07
N ILE A 165 -10.85 -25.85 -39.20
CA ILE A 165 -12.17 -25.61 -38.59
C ILE A 165 -12.93 -24.62 -39.47
N GLU A 166 -13.84 -25.19 -40.25
CA GLU A 166 -14.95 -24.54 -40.94
C GLU A 166 -15.98 -23.98 -39.92
N ASP A 167 -16.72 -22.99 -40.40
CA ASP A 167 -17.90 -22.35 -39.82
C ASP A 167 -18.67 -23.16 -38.76
N LEU A 168 -18.90 -22.55 -37.59
CA LEU A 168 -20.04 -22.89 -36.74
C LEU A 168 -20.86 -21.63 -36.47
N GLU A 169 -22.01 -21.64 -37.13
CA GLU A 169 -23.10 -20.69 -37.10
C GLU A 169 -23.75 -20.57 -35.70
N GLU A 170 -24.46 -19.47 -35.58
CA GLU A 170 -25.37 -19.06 -34.51
C GLU A 170 -26.30 -20.22 -34.06
N GLU A 171 -26.28 -20.54 -32.76
CA GLU A 171 -27.39 -21.24 -32.11
C GLU A 171 -28.12 -20.29 -31.16
N ASP A 172 -29.35 -20.04 -31.61
CA ASP A 172 -30.49 -19.34 -31.04
C ASP A 172 -31.05 -20.16 -29.85
N ASP A 173 -30.85 -19.70 -28.60
CA ASP A 173 -31.47 -20.31 -27.43
C ASP A 173 -32.73 -19.51 -27.05
N THR A 174 -33.83 -19.96 -27.65
CA THR A 174 -35.20 -19.55 -27.38
C THR A 174 -35.73 -20.39 -26.20
N GLY A 175 -35.73 -19.79 -25.01
CA GLY A 175 -36.43 -20.29 -23.83
C GLY A 175 -37.55 -19.34 -23.41
N ASP A 176 -38.69 -19.44 -24.10
CA ASP A 176 -40.00 -19.02 -23.61
C ASP A 176 -40.37 -19.86 -22.38
N GLU A 177 -40.97 -19.23 -21.36
CA GLU A 177 -42.23 -19.65 -20.72
C GLU A 177 -42.58 -18.68 -19.58
N ASP A 178 -43.61 -17.87 -19.85
CA ASP A 178 -44.79 -17.66 -19.02
C ASP A 178 -44.63 -17.12 -17.59
N ASP A 179 -44.95 -15.82 -17.44
CA ASP A 179 -45.84 -15.38 -16.37
C ASP A 179 -46.66 -14.17 -16.89
N GLU A 180 -47.78 -14.50 -17.53
CA GLU A 180 -48.91 -13.63 -17.77
C GLU A 180 -49.53 -13.21 -16.42
N ASP A 181 -49.43 -11.92 -16.07
CA ASP A 181 -50.47 -11.30 -15.25
C ASP A 181 -50.90 -9.99 -15.89
N ALA A 182 -52.15 -10.05 -16.35
CA ALA A 182 -52.84 -9.07 -17.15
C ALA A 182 -53.31 -7.88 -16.30
N GLU A 183 -53.06 -6.65 -16.76
CA GLU A 183 -54.01 -5.55 -16.59
C GLU A 183 -53.95 -4.57 -17.79
N ALA A 184 -55.03 -4.64 -18.57
CA ALA A 184 -55.67 -3.67 -19.46
C ALA A 184 -54.90 -2.47 -20.09
N PRO A 185 -54.93 -2.34 -21.43
CA PRO A 185 -54.56 -1.12 -22.14
C PRO A 185 -55.73 -0.13 -22.22
N LEU A 186 -55.56 1.06 -21.61
CA LEU A 186 -56.35 2.24 -21.95
C LEU A 186 -55.56 3.11 -22.92
N GLU A 187 -55.83 2.90 -24.21
CA GLU A 187 -55.70 3.94 -25.22
C GLU A 187 -56.76 5.01 -24.92
N ASP A 188 -56.35 6.22 -24.55
CA ASP A 188 -57.19 7.37 -24.86
C ASP A 188 -56.38 8.61 -25.23
N ALA A 189 -56.86 9.22 -26.30
CA ALA A 189 -56.16 10.13 -27.18
C ALA A 189 -56.21 11.56 -26.65
N HIS A 190 -55.10 12.12 -26.16
CA HIS A 190 -54.92 13.58 -26.13
C HIS A 190 -53.45 14.00 -26.13
N ARG A 191 -52.86 14.16 -27.32
CA ARG A 191 -51.68 15.04 -27.49
C ARG A 191 -51.75 15.83 -28.78
N ARG A 192 -52.62 16.85 -28.77
CA ARG A 192 -52.49 18.03 -29.62
C ARG A 192 -52.55 19.28 -28.74
N GLY A 193 -51.43 20.00 -28.75
CA GLY A 193 -51.37 21.45 -28.61
C GLY A 193 -51.60 22.02 -27.22
N LEU A 194 -50.57 22.70 -26.71
CA LEU A 194 -50.54 23.88 -25.82
C LEU A 194 -49.17 23.81 -25.13
N ASN A 195 -48.12 24.42 -25.70
CA ASN A 195 -47.75 25.81 -25.41
C ASN A 195 -48.03 26.22 -23.96
N ASP A 196 -46.91 26.50 -23.26
CA ASP A 196 -46.82 27.52 -22.22
C ASP A 196 -47.33 27.13 -20.83
N ARG A 197 -46.54 26.34 -20.09
CA ARG A 197 -46.61 26.24 -18.63
C ARG A 197 -45.23 26.01 -18.02
N HIS A 198 -44.72 27.07 -17.40
CA HIS A 198 -43.82 27.13 -16.24
C HIS A 198 -42.68 26.11 -16.16
N ASP A 199 -41.46 26.61 -16.37
CA ASP A 199 -40.25 26.17 -15.67
C ASP A 199 -40.45 26.32 -14.14
N GLU A 200 -41.24 25.44 -13.53
CA GLU A 200 -41.11 25.18 -12.10
C GLU A 200 -39.81 24.39 -11.94
N ALA A 201 -38.75 25.11 -11.61
CA ALA A 201 -37.54 24.52 -11.07
C ALA A 201 -37.97 23.60 -9.92
N HIS A 202 -38.01 22.29 -10.19
CA HIS A 202 -38.20 21.29 -9.16
C HIS A 202 -37.12 21.53 -8.12
N ASP A 203 -37.51 22.17 -7.02
CA ASP A 203 -36.74 22.26 -5.80
C ASP A 203 -36.28 20.84 -5.52
N ARG A 204 -34.99 20.59 -5.75
CA ARG A 204 -34.37 19.30 -5.43
C ARG A 204 -34.35 19.24 -3.92
N SER A 205 -35.44 18.76 -3.34
CA SER A 205 -35.65 18.63 -1.91
C SER A 205 -34.42 17.99 -1.32
N LYS A 206 -33.67 18.78 -0.54
CA LYS A 206 -32.52 18.29 0.20
C LYS A 206 -33.02 17.13 1.07
N ILE A 207 -32.31 16.01 1.01
CA ILE A 207 -32.64 14.83 1.82
C ILE A 207 -32.61 15.24 3.30
N SER A 208 -33.64 14.87 4.06
CA SER A 208 -33.67 15.18 5.50
C SER A 208 -32.66 14.31 6.25
N HIS A 209 -32.22 14.80 7.41
CA HIS A 209 -31.34 14.06 8.31
C HIS A 209 -31.93 12.69 8.67
N ASP A 210 -33.22 12.65 9.05
CA ASP A 210 -33.90 11.41 9.43
C ASP A 210 -33.97 10.41 8.27
N GLN A 211 -34.15 10.90 7.04
CA GLN A 211 -34.14 10.05 5.85
C GLN A 211 -32.76 9.46 5.57
N ILE A 212 -31.67 10.18 5.89
CA ILE A 212 -30.31 9.64 5.79
C ILE A 212 -30.12 8.52 6.82
N VAL A 213 -30.54 8.75 8.07
CA VAL A 213 -30.46 7.74 9.15
C VAL A 213 -31.26 6.49 8.79
N GLU A 214 -32.47 6.66 8.25
CA GLU A 214 -33.31 5.56 7.77
C GLU A 214 -32.60 4.73 6.68
N ILE A 215 -31.97 5.39 5.70
CA ILE A 215 -31.20 4.72 4.65
C ILE A 215 -29.97 3.97 5.22
N ILE A 216 -29.27 4.54 6.19
CA ILE A 216 -28.12 3.89 6.84
C ILE A 216 -28.59 2.62 7.55
N ASN A 217 -29.65 2.71 8.35
CA ASN A 217 -30.21 1.57 9.09
C ASN A 217 -30.76 0.49 8.14
N GLU A 218 -31.50 0.88 7.10
CA GLU A 218 -31.98 -0.03 6.02
C GLU A 218 -30.81 -0.84 5.44
N ARG A 219 -29.67 -0.17 5.19
CA ARG A 219 -28.49 -0.81 4.61
C ARG A 219 -27.77 -1.74 5.58
N ILE A 220 -27.59 -1.33 6.83
CA ILE A 220 -26.99 -2.19 7.87
C ILE A 220 -27.83 -3.46 8.05
N GLU A 221 -29.16 -3.32 8.17
CA GLU A 221 -30.07 -4.45 8.30
C GLU A 221 -29.97 -5.41 7.10
N ASN A 222 -29.93 -4.87 5.88
CA ASN A 222 -29.76 -5.68 4.67
C ASN A 222 -28.41 -6.43 4.64
N TYR A 223 -27.31 -5.81 5.11
CA TYR A 223 -26.01 -6.47 5.21
C TYR A 223 -26.01 -7.57 6.27
N THR A 224 -26.54 -7.31 7.46
CA THR A 224 -26.70 -8.33 8.53
C THR A 224 -27.61 -9.49 8.08
N ALA A 225 -28.73 -9.21 7.40
CA ALA A 225 -29.66 -10.24 6.93
C ALA A 225 -29.08 -11.13 5.81
N SER A 226 -28.21 -10.56 4.96
CA SER A 226 -27.55 -11.29 3.87
C SER A 226 -26.25 -11.98 4.29
N TRP A 227 -25.76 -11.71 5.50
CA TRP A 227 -24.53 -12.30 6.00
C TRP A 227 -24.69 -13.80 6.32
N ARG A 228 -23.69 -14.58 5.92
CA ARG A 228 -23.54 -16.01 6.25
C ARG A 228 -22.05 -16.34 6.46
N PRO A 229 -21.69 -17.24 7.39
CA PRO A 229 -20.31 -17.63 7.62
C PRO A 229 -19.59 -18.16 6.36
N ASP A 230 -20.32 -18.89 5.51
CA ASP A 230 -19.76 -19.55 4.31
C ASP A 230 -19.93 -18.73 3.01
N LYS A 231 -20.08 -17.40 3.09
CA LYS A 231 -20.25 -16.56 1.89
C LYS A 231 -19.01 -16.57 0.98
N GLU A 232 -17.82 -16.82 1.54
CA GLU A 232 -16.60 -17.04 0.76
C GLU A 232 -16.49 -18.51 0.32
N LYS A 233 -16.68 -18.75 -0.98
CA LYS A 233 -16.81 -20.08 -1.63
C LYS A 233 -15.69 -21.10 -1.36
N ASP A 234 -14.58 -20.72 -0.73
CA ASP A 234 -13.41 -21.58 -0.55
C ASP A 234 -13.16 -22.03 0.90
N THR A 235 -13.88 -21.50 1.89
CA THR A 235 -13.67 -21.85 3.31
C THR A 235 -14.97 -22.35 3.94
N THR A 236 -15.13 -23.66 4.03
CA THR A 236 -16.20 -24.25 4.86
C THR A 236 -15.73 -24.25 6.30
N TYR A 237 -16.42 -23.51 7.16
CA TYR A 237 -16.14 -23.55 8.60
C TYR A 237 -16.91 -24.70 9.24
N ASP A 238 -16.21 -25.57 9.97
CA ASP A 238 -16.83 -26.57 10.84
C ASP A 238 -16.78 -26.05 12.29
N PRO A 239 -17.90 -25.52 12.84
CA PRO A 239 -17.93 -24.94 14.19
C PRO A 239 -17.50 -25.93 15.27
N VAL A 240 -17.83 -27.22 15.11
CA VAL A 240 -17.53 -28.27 16.09
C VAL A 240 -16.03 -28.50 16.10
N ALA A 241 -15.42 -28.72 14.92
CA ALA A 241 -13.97 -28.90 14.82
C ALA A 241 -13.19 -27.67 15.31
N MET A 242 -13.69 -26.45 15.07
CA MET A 242 -13.07 -25.22 15.57
C MET A 242 -13.09 -25.14 17.10
N TRP A 243 -14.24 -25.45 17.70
CA TRP A 243 -14.40 -25.46 19.15
C TRP A 243 -13.56 -26.55 19.82
N GLU A 244 -13.61 -27.79 19.32
CA GLU A 244 -12.84 -28.93 19.86
C GLU A 244 -11.34 -28.65 19.81
N LYS A 245 -10.85 -28.09 18.71
CA LYS A 245 -9.43 -27.71 18.56
C LYS A 245 -9.02 -26.65 19.58
N ALA A 246 -9.84 -25.62 19.80
CA ALA A 246 -9.56 -24.57 20.77
C ALA A 246 -9.65 -25.09 22.22
N ASN A 247 -10.59 -26.01 22.48
CA ASN A 247 -10.74 -26.68 23.77
C ASN A 247 -9.52 -27.56 24.08
N ALA A 248 -9.10 -28.40 23.12
CA ALA A 248 -7.91 -29.24 23.25
C ALA A 248 -6.63 -28.43 23.50
N ALA A 249 -6.55 -27.21 22.96
CA ALA A 249 -5.45 -26.28 23.19
C ALA A 249 -5.58 -25.47 24.51
N GLY A 250 -6.72 -25.50 25.19
CA GLY A 250 -6.99 -24.68 26.37
C GLY A 250 -7.10 -23.18 26.08
N GLN A 251 -7.44 -22.80 24.84
CA GLN A 251 -7.43 -21.41 24.35
C GLN A 251 -8.83 -20.79 24.21
N LEU A 252 -9.91 -21.48 24.65
CA LEU A 252 -11.29 -20.99 24.49
C LEU A 252 -11.48 -19.57 25.05
N GLN A 253 -11.04 -19.32 26.29
CA GLN A 253 -11.16 -18.01 26.95
C GLN A 253 -10.36 -16.91 26.24
N GLU A 254 -9.19 -17.26 25.68
CA GLU A 254 -8.38 -16.33 24.92
C GLU A 254 -9.09 -15.92 23.61
N PHE A 255 -9.70 -16.88 22.91
CA PHE A 255 -10.47 -16.61 21.70
C PHE A 255 -11.75 -15.81 21.98
N VAL A 256 -12.51 -16.15 23.02
CA VAL A 256 -13.70 -15.37 23.42
C VAL A 256 -13.30 -13.91 23.65
N LYS A 257 -12.28 -13.67 24.48
CA LYS A 257 -11.79 -12.31 24.76
C LYS A 257 -11.28 -11.61 23.49
N LYS A 258 -10.60 -12.33 22.60
CA LYS A 258 -10.12 -11.78 21.33
C LYS A 258 -11.31 -11.28 20.50
N TYR A 259 -12.31 -12.11 20.29
CA TYR A 259 -13.45 -11.75 19.45
C TYR A 259 -14.37 -10.70 20.11
N GLU A 260 -14.44 -10.62 21.44
CA GLU A 260 -15.06 -9.48 22.14
C GLU A 260 -14.35 -8.15 21.83
N ASN A 261 -13.02 -8.13 21.81
CA ASN A 261 -12.27 -6.93 21.44
C ASN A 261 -12.47 -6.57 19.96
N ASP A 262 -12.49 -7.57 19.08
CA ASP A 262 -12.73 -7.37 17.65
C ASP A 262 -14.15 -6.80 17.42
N MET A 263 -15.17 -7.31 18.12
CA MET A 263 -16.53 -6.77 18.09
C MET A 263 -16.57 -5.30 18.50
N ALA A 264 -16.02 -4.96 19.67
CA ALA A 264 -15.99 -3.58 20.16
C ALA A 264 -15.27 -2.62 19.17
N TYR A 265 -14.20 -3.09 18.53
CA TYR A 265 -13.50 -2.34 17.49
C TYR A 265 -14.38 -2.09 16.26
N TYR A 266 -15.06 -3.12 15.75
CA TYR A 266 -15.91 -2.98 14.56
C TYR A 266 -17.17 -2.16 14.84
N GLU A 267 -17.76 -2.25 16.03
CA GLU A 267 -18.85 -1.37 16.46
C GLU A 267 -18.42 0.11 16.47
N GLN A 268 -17.27 0.41 17.10
CA GLN A 268 -16.73 1.77 17.09
C GLN A 268 -16.44 2.28 15.67
N ARG A 269 -15.88 1.42 14.81
CA ARG A 269 -15.60 1.76 13.41
C ARG A 269 -16.89 2.01 12.63
N LEU A 270 -17.92 1.19 12.83
CA LEU A 270 -19.21 1.33 12.19
C LEU A 270 -19.88 2.65 12.58
N ASN A 271 -19.86 2.99 13.87
CA ASN A 271 -20.36 4.28 14.38
C ASN A 271 -19.62 5.46 13.74
N THR A 272 -18.29 5.39 13.67
CA THR A 272 -17.47 6.43 13.04
C THR A 272 -17.82 6.63 11.56
N LEU A 273 -18.03 5.53 10.82
CA LEU A 273 -18.44 5.60 9.41
C LEU A 273 -19.85 6.17 9.24
N CYS A 274 -20.78 5.83 10.13
CA CYS A 274 -22.13 6.41 10.12
C CYS A 274 -22.08 7.93 10.37
N ASP A 275 -21.28 8.38 11.34
CA ASP A 275 -21.06 9.81 11.61
C ASP A 275 -20.45 10.54 10.41
N GLU A 276 -19.50 9.91 9.70
CA GLU A 276 -18.90 10.47 8.49
C GLU A 276 -19.93 10.63 7.36
N ILE A 277 -20.83 9.66 7.17
CA ILE A 277 -21.92 9.73 6.19
C ILE A 277 -22.92 10.84 6.59
N LEU A 278 -23.26 10.97 7.88
CA LEU A 278 -24.16 12.03 8.36
C LEU A 278 -23.56 13.43 8.20
N LYS A 279 -22.24 13.58 8.37
CA LYS A 279 -21.54 14.85 8.12
C LYS A 279 -21.53 15.24 6.65
N PHE A 280 -21.48 14.26 5.73
CA PHE A 280 -21.37 14.49 4.29
C PHE A 280 -22.29 13.57 3.46
N PRO A 281 -23.62 13.72 3.58
CA PRO A 281 -24.58 12.75 3.01
C PRO A 281 -24.70 12.77 1.48
N GLY A 282 -24.10 13.77 0.82
CA GLY A 282 -24.31 14.00 -0.60
C GLY A 282 -25.68 14.60 -0.91
N ASN A 283 -25.98 14.75 -2.20
CA ASN A 283 -27.10 15.58 -2.65
C ASN A 283 -28.37 14.78 -2.98
N ASN A 284 -28.34 13.45 -2.89
CA ASN A 284 -29.48 12.58 -3.20
C ASN A 284 -29.37 11.22 -2.49
N VAL A 285 -30.51 10.54 -2.37
CA VAL A 285 -30.67 9.19 -1.78
C VAL A 285 -29.72 8.16 -2.40
N VAL A 286 -29.49 8.24 -3.71
CA VAL A 286 -28.61 7.31 -4.43
C VAL A 286 -27.16 7.46 -3.98
N THR A 287 -26.72 8.69 -3.70
CA THR A 287 -25.36 9.00 -3.22
C THR A 287 -25.17 8.48 -1.80
N VAL A 288 -26.14 8.69 -0.90
CA VAL A 288 -26.12 8.13 0.46
C VAL A 288 -26.00 6.60 0.39
N ARG A 289 -26.87 5.95 -0.41
CA ARG A 289 -26.83 4.48 -0.59
C ARG A 289 -25.49 3.99 -1.14
N LEU A 290 -24.85 4.77 -2.01
CA LEU A 290 -23.53 4.44 -2.54
C LEU A 290 -22.44 4.59 -1.45
N GLN A 291 -22.52 5.60 -0.60
CA GLN A 291 -21.62 5.76 0.55
C GLN A 291 -21.79 4.63 1.57
N CYS A 292 -23.01 4.15 1.80
CA CYS A 292 -23.29 3.01 2.67
C CYS A 292 -22.62 1.71 2.23
N ARG A 293 -22.15 1.60 0.97
CA ARG A 293 -21.35 0.43 0.54
C ARG A 293 -20.05 0.27 1.33
N ASN A 294 -19.52 1.36 1.88
CA ASN A 294 -18.33 1.29 2.73
C ASN A 294 -18.62 0.63 4.10
N LEU A 295 -19.89 0.51 4.50
CA LEU A 295 -20.30 -0.14 5.75
C LEU A 295 -20.27 -1.67 5.62
N GLU A 296 -20.51 -2.21 4.42
CA GLU A 296 -20.66 -3.66 4.14
C GLU A 296 -19.54 -4.49 4.78
N GLY A 297 -18.27 -4.20 4.45
CA GLY A 297 -17.14 -4.97 4.99
C GLY A 297 -16.97 -4.86 6.51
N THR A 298 -17.42 -3.75 7.13
CA THR A 298 -17.39 -3.59 8.59
C THR A 298 -18.49 -4.40 9.26
N VAL A 299 -19.70 -4.39 8.69
CA VAL A 299 -20.83 -5.22 9.15
C VAL A 299 -20.49 -6.70 8.99
N GLU A 300 -19.96 -7.13 7.84
CA GLU A 300 -19.56 -8.53 7.62
C GLU A 300 -18.51 -9.01 8.64
N SER A 301 -17.55 -8.15 9.00
CA SER A 301 -16.52 -8.44 10.00
C SER A 301 -17.09 -8.50 11.42
N LEU A 302 -18.05 -7.63 11.74
CA LEU A 302 -18.75 -7.61 13.02
C LEU A 302 -19.59 -8.88 13.23
N GLU A 303 -20.36 -9.28 12.22
CA GLU A 303 -21.16 -10.51 12.25
C GLU A 303 -20.27 -11.76 12.37
N LEU A 304 -19.13 -11.79 11.66
CA LEU A 304 -18.16 -12.87 11.79
C LEU A 304 -17.55 -12.96 13.19
N ALA A 305 -17.15 -11.84 13.78
CA ALA A 305 -16.62 -11.82 15.14
C ALA A 305 -17.67 -12.28 16.17
N THR A 306 -18.92 -11.84 16.01
CA THR A 306 -20.06 -12.25 16.83
C THR A 306 -20.29 -13.76 16.75
N TRP A 307 -20.34 -14.31 15.54
CA TRP A 307 -20.52 -15.74 15.31
C TRP A 307 -19.38 -16.59 15.87
N LEU A 308 -18.13 -16.15 15.71
CA LEU A 308 -16.97 -16.85 16.26
C LEU A 308 -16.97 -16.83 17.79
N ARG A 309 -17.29 -15.69 18.41
CA ARG A 309 -17.46 -15.60 19.87
C ARG A 309 -18.50 -16.60 20.34
N ASP A 310 -19.67 -16.66 19.68
CA ASP A 310 -20.76 -17.55 20.05
C ASP A 310 -20.34 -19.02 19.99
N ILE A 311 -19.59 -19.42 18.95
CA ILE A 311 -19.01 -20.77 18.87
C ILE A 311 -18.14 -21.07 20.09
N TYR A 312 -17.18 -20.20 20.41
CA TYR A 312 -16.23 -20.43 21.51
C TYR A 312 -16.84 -20.28 22.91
N GLN A 313 -18.00 -19.63 23.02
CA GLN A 313 -18.73 -19.49 24.28
C GLN A 313 -19.64 -20.68 24.59
N LEU A 314 -19.91 -21.56 23.61
CA LEU A 314 -20.68 -22.79 23.84
C LEU A 314 -20.03 -23.59 24.98
N HIS A 315 -20.82 -23.79 26.04
CA HIS A 315 -20.45 -24.69 27.11
C HIS A 315 -20.44 -26.12 26.55
N PRO A 316 -19.49 -27.00 26.95
CA PRO A 316 -19.59 -28.41 26.62
C PRO A 316 -20.98 -28.87 27.06
N VAL A 317 -21.77 -29.39 26.12
CA VAL A 317 -22.93 -30.18 26.52
C VAL A 317 -22.32 -31.37 27.24
N ASP A 318 -22.44 -31.38 28.57
CA ASP A 318 -21.98 -32.49 29.37
C ASP A 318 -22.82 -33.68 28.88
N ASP A 319 -22.23 -34.53 28.03
CA ASP A 319 -22.74 -35.85 27.64
C ASP A 319 -22.67 -36.80 28.86
N SER A 320 -22.94 -36.28 30.06
CA SER A 320 -23.56 -37.05 31.12
C SER A 320 -24.95 -37.43 30.65
N GLU A 321 -25.02 -38.34 29.67
CA GLU A 321 -25.98 -39.41 29.75
C GLU A 321 -25.81 -39.98 31.16
N GLU A 322 -26.67 -39.53 32.08
CA GLU A 322 -27.16 -40.40 33.11
C GLU A 322 -27.54 -41.69 32.39
N GLU A 323 -26.63 -42.66 32.43
CA GLU A 323 -26.95 -44.08 32.37
C GLU A 323 -28.04 -44.30 33.42
N LEU A 324 -29.28 -43.97 33.07
CA LEU A 324 -30.47 -44.47 33.70
C LEU A 324 -30.41 -45.97 33.48
N SER A 325 -29.80 -46.62 34.45
CA SER A 325 -29.62 -48.05 34.52
C SER A 325 -30.99 -48.69 34.30
N PRO A 326 -31.22 -49.46 33.23
CA PRO A 326 -32.46 -50.17 33.04
C PRO A 326 -32.42 -51.44 33.89
N ASP A 327 -32.47 -51.26 35.20
CA ASP A 327 -32.65 -52.37 36.12
C ASP A 327 -34.15 -52.65 36.24
N SER A 328 -34.66 -53.55 35.40
CA SER A 328 -35.73 -54.52 35.73
C SER A 328 -36.29 -55.23 34.48
N SER A 329 -35.71 -56.39 34.19
CA SER A 329 -36.37 -57.64 33.82
C SER A 329 -37.79 -57.60 33.21
N SER A 330 -37.96 -58.07 31.96
CA SER A 330 -38.61 -59.38 31.67
C SER A 330 -38.87 -59.65 30.16
N SER A 331 -38.06 -60.57 29.62
CA SER A 331 -38.41 -61.68 28.69
C SER A 331 -39.01 -61.46 27.28
N PRO A 332 -38.82 -62.47 26.37
CA PRO A 332 -38.68 -62.26 24.94
C PRO A 332 -39.81 -62.88 24.09
N SER A 333 -40.11 -62.33 22.91
CA SER A 333 -40.58 -63.14 21.76
C SER A 333 -40.65 -62.36 20.43
N ILE A 334 -39.82 -62.79 19.47
CA ILE A 334 -40.13 -63.11 18.06
C ILE A 334 -41.11 -62.20 17.27
N HIS A 335 -40.61 -61.44 16.29
CA HIS A 335 -40.85 -61.65 14.83
C HIS A 335 -40.28 -60.51 13.95
N ARG A 336 -39.31 -60.89 13.11
CA ARG A 336 -39.17 -60.68 11.65
C ARG A 336 -39.80 -59.48 10.93
N ASP A 337 -38.94 -58.91 10.06
CA ASP A 337 -39.16 -58.27 8.75
C ASP A 337 -39.89 -56.92 8.70
N ALA A 338 -39.15 -55.83 8.42
CA ALA A 338 -39.37 -54.95 7.27
C ALA A 338 -38.37 -53.76 7.27
N THR A 339 -37.65 -53.63 6.16
CA THR A 339 -37.16 -52.40 5.51
C THR A 339 -37.51 -51.06 6.19
N GLY A 340 -36.49 -50.32 6.63
CA GLY A 340 -36.67 -48.98 7.20
C GLY A 340 -35.41 -48.14 7.21
N SER A 341 -35.31 -47.25 6.21
CA SER A 341 -34.78 -45.88 6.28
C SER A 341 -33.59 -45.59 7.21
N MET A 342 -32.40 -45.45 6.62
CA MET A 342 -31.27 -44.74 7.24
C MET A 342 -31.69 -43.30 7.53
N SER A 343 -32.07 -43.04 8.78
CA SER A 343 -32.30 -41.68 9.27
C SER A 343 -30.96 -41.16 9.76
N GLN A 344 -30.39 -40.21 9.01
CA GLN A 344 -29.28 -39.38 9.49
C GLN A 344 -29.74 -38.63 10.76
N PRO A 345 -28.84 -38.41 11.73
CA PRO A 345 -29.16 -37.58 12.87
C PRO A 345 -29.31 -36.14 12.36
N THR A 346 -30.56 -35.67 12.35
CA THR A 346 -30.87 -34.26 12.10
C THR A 346 -30.37 -33.47 13.31
N LEU A 347 -29.12 -33.02 13.27
CA LEU A 347 -28.65 -31.96 14.15
C LEU A 347 -29.53 -30.75 13.87
N LEU A 348 -30.41 -30.47 14.83
CA LEU A 348 -31.20 -29.26 14.87
C LEU A 348 -30.24 -28.08 14.90
N THR A 349 -30.03 -27.46 13.73
CA THR A 349 -29.61 -26.06 13.61
C THR A 349 -30.74 -25.19 14.15
N HIS A 350 -31.00 -25.29 15.46
CA HIS A 350 -31.74 -24.27 16.18
C HIS A 350 -30.83 -23.06 16.24
N ARG A 351 -30.94 -22.22 15.20
CA ARG A 351 -30.60 -20.81 15.29
C ARG A 351 -31.38 -20.26 16.49
N PRO A 352 -30.75 -19.82 17.60
CA PRO A 352 -31.42 -18.89 18.48
C PRO A 352 -31.71 -17.68 17.60
N GLN A 353 -32.98 -17.50 17.27
CA GLN A 353 -33.43 -16.27 16.64
C GLN A 353 -33.02 -15.16 17.60
N PRO A 354 -32.09 -14.25 17.24
CA PRO A 354 -31.82 -13.12 18.10
C PRO A 354 -33.15 -12.40 18.24
N GLN A 355 -33.63 -12.29 19.48
CA GLN A 355 -34.64 -11.30 19.78
C GLN A 355 -33.97 -9.96 19.52
N LEU A 356 -34.10 -9.47 18.28
CA LEU A 356 -33.82 -8.11 17.90
C LEU A 356 -34.82 -7.26 18.71
N SER A 357 -34.44 -6.92 19.93
CA SER A 357 -34.76 -5.59 20.42
C SER A 357 -34.10 -4.66 19.40
N GLY A 358 -34.92 -4.07 18.53
CA GLY A 358 -34.51 -2.95 17.70
C GLY A 358 -34.16 -1.79 18.61
N GLU A 359 -32.98 -1.86 19.22
CA GLU A 359 -32.28 -0.74 19.80
C GLU A 359 -31.84 0.09 18.59
N ILE A 360 -32.76 0.93 18.14
CA ILE A 360 -32.49 2.04 17.22
C ILE A 360 -31.23 2.70 17.77
N ILE A 361 -30.20 2.83 16.93
CA ILE A 361 -28.98 3.54 17.27
C ILE A 361 -29.39 4.95 17.69
N ASP A 362 -29.47 5.18 19.01
CA ASP A 362 -29.81 6.47 19.61
C ASP A 362 -28.57 7.36 19.48
N LEU A 363 -28.52 8.13 18.41
CA LEU A 363 -27.46 9.08 18.09
C LEU A 363 -27.51 10.34 18.98
N GLY A 364 -27.68 10.14 20.29
CA GLY A 364 -27.46 11.12 21.36
C GLY A 364 -27.96 12.54 21.08
N SER A 365 -29.16 12.88 21.56
CA SER A 365 -29.61 14.27 21.59
C SER A 365 -28.62 15.15 22.37
N PRO A 366 -28.20 16.33 21.84
CA PRO A 366 -27.25 17.20 22.54
C PRO A 366 -27.90 17.76 23.81
N SER A 367 -27.26 17.49 24.96
CA SER A 367 -27.68 18.05 26.24
C SER A 367 -27.39 19.55 26.27
N GLU A 368 -28.44 20.36 26.42
CA GLU A 368 -28.36 21.79 26.67
C GLU A 368 -27.73 22.04 28.06
N SER A 369 -26.53 22.61 28.10
CA SER A 369 -25.85 22.98 29.33
C SER A 369 -26.37 24.34 29.84
N SER A 370 -27.17 24.28 30.90
CA SER A 370 -27.60 25.44 31.69
C SER A 370 -26.49 25.88 32.66
N ASP A 371 -26.34 27.20 32.75
CA ASP A 371 -25.52 27.97 33.68
C ASP A 371 -25.58 27.50 35.14
N ASN A 372 -24.45 27.63 35.86
CA ASN A 372 -24.43 28.37 37.13
C ASN A 372 -23.00 28.70 37.59
N ASP A 373 -22.87 29.97 37.99
CA ASP A 373 -21.74 30.61 38.67
C ASP A 373 -21.42 29.98 40.03
N GLN A 374 -20.14 30.00 40.45
CA GLN A 374 -19.77 30.57 41.75
C GLN A 374 -18.25 30.73 41.91
N ASP A 375 -17.84 31.98 42.18
CA ASP A 375 -16.56 32.38 42.78
C ASP A 375 -16.35 31.73 44.16
N ASP A 376 -15.10 31.46 44.54
CA ASP A 376 -14.53 31.96 45.82
C ASP A 376 -13.03 31.62 45.99
N ASP A 377 -12.31 32.66 46.42
CA ASP A 377 -10.90 32.76 46.83
C ASP A 377 -10.47 31.82 47.97
N VAL A 378 -9.22 31.30 47.96
CA VAL A 378 -8.26 31.35 49.10
C VAL A 378 -6.80 31.12 48.61
N PRO A 379 -5.81 31.94 49.02
CA PRO A 379 -4.38 31.68 48.80
C PRO A 379 -3.69 31.10 50.05
N VAL A 380 -2.79 30.12 49.90
CA VAL A 380 -1.84 29.75 50.97
C VAL A 380 -0.44 29.48 50.40
N ASP A 381 0.47 30.37 50.76
CA ASP A 381 1.93 30.21 50.79
C ASP A 381 2.35 29.01 51.63
N THR A 382 3.32 28.22 51.17
CA THR A 382 4.51 27.92 52.01
C THR A 382 5.67 27.32 51.20
N SER A 383 6.75 28.09 51.19
CA SER A 383 8.12 27.72 50.87
C SER A 383 8.72 26.77 51.93
N THR A 384 9.52 25.79 51.52
CA THR A 384 10.66 25.23 52.32
C THR A 384 11.56 24.38 51.41
N ASP A 385 12.70 24.95 51.04
CA ASP A 385 13.99 24.26 50.81
C ASP A 385 14.67 24.17 52.22
N PRO A 386 15.51 23.17 52.60
CA PRO A 386 16.81 22.94 51.95
C PRO A 386 17.32 21.47 51.91
N GLY A 387 18.04 21.14 50.85
CA GLY A 387 19.46 20.81 50.98
C GLY A 387 19.92 19.37 51.25
N VAL A 388 21.03 19.08 50.55
CA VAL A 388 22.24 18.38 51.03
C VAL A 388 22.38 16.86 50.74
N ASP A 389 23.52 16.62 50.10
CA ASP A 389 24.44 15.47 50.15
C ASP A 389 24.51 14.46 49.00
N VAL A 390 25.72 14.47 48.45
CA VAL A 390 26.32 13.70 47.38
C VAL A 390 27.28 12.72 48.04
N ASP A 391 27.05 11.42 47.93
CA ASP A 391 28.10 10.40 47.98
C ASP A 391 27.55 9.08 47.40
N ARG A 392 28.05 8.63 46.24
CA ARG A 392 29.26 7.80 46.08
C ARG A 392 29.10 6.40 46.67
N HIS A 393 28.73 5.43 45.82
CA HIS A 393 29.22 4.07 45.96
C HIS A 393 29.52 3.42 44.61
N GLN A 394 30.81 3.16 44.45
CA GLN A 394 31.42 2.26 43.49
C GLN A 394 30.85 0.85 43.67
N SER A 395 30.56 0.16 42.57
CA SER A 395 30.50 -1.29 42.54
C SER A 395 31.35 -1.82 41.40
N THR A 396 32.23 -2.73 41.79
CA THR A 396 33.35 -3.32 41.07
C THR A 396 32.99 -4.62 40.36
N SER A 397 33.72 -4.91 39.27
CA SER A 397 34.14 -6.24 38.74
C SER A 397 33.15 -7.06 37.88
N PRO A 398 33.60 -8.06 37.06
CA PRO A 398 34.97 -8.44 36.61
C PRO A 398 35.16 -8.86 35.12
N ARG A 399 36.44 -8.87 34.70
CA ARG A 399 37.21 -9.78 33.78
C ARG A 399 36.56 -10.34 32.49
N ARG A 400 37.08 -9.97 31.31
CA ARG A 400 38.20 -10.59 30.53
C ARG A 400 37.89 -11.95 29.87
N PHE A 401 37.84 -11.96 28.53
CA PHE A 401 38.54 -12.94 27.69
C PHE A 401 39.19 -12.22 26.50
N TYR A 402 40.45 -12.59 26.24
CA TYR A 402 41.33 -12.08 25.19
C TYR A 402 41.13 -12.86 23.88
N THR A 403 41.28 -12.20 22.73
CA THR A 403 41.76 -12.81 21.48
C THR A 403 42.75 -11.87 20.77
N PRO A 404 43.71 -12.41 20.00
CA PRO A 404 44.97 -11.73 19.68
C PRO A 404 45.01 -11.06 18.30
N ASP A 405 45.92 -10.09 18.21
CA ASP A 405 46.34 -9.31 17.05
C ASP A 405 46.76 -10.15 15.83
N SER A 406 46.41 -9.66 14.63
CA SER A 406 47.00 -10.07 13.35
C SER A 406 47.45 -8.85 12.54
N VAL A 407 48.72 -8.52 12.73
CA VAL A 407 49.78 -8.21 11.75
C VAL A 407 49.37 -7.68 10.37
N ILE A 408 49.84 -6.44 10.13
CA ILE A 408 49.98 -5.75 8.84
C ILE A 408 51.02 -6.47 7.98
N VAL A 409 50.67 -6.85 6.75
CA VAL A 409 51.65 -7.12 5.68
C VAL A 409 51.14 -6.50 4.38
N ASP A 410 51.87 -5.45 3.94
CA ASP A 410 51.91 -4.94 2.57
C ASP A 410 52.40 -6.04 1.63
N THR A 411 51.64 -6.31 0.55
CA THR A 411 52.16 -7.06 -0.60
C THR A 411 51.79 -6.34 -1.88
N VAL A 412 52.81 -5.67 -2.41
CA VAL A 412 52.95 -5.21 -3.80
C VAL A 412 53.03 -6.45 -4.70
N GLU A 413 52.29 -6.48 -5.80
CA GLU A 413 52.55 -7.39 -6.92
C GLU A 413 52.47 -6.71 -8.29
N PRO A 414 53.20 -7.27 -9.29
CA PRO A 414 53.85 -6.49 -10.33
C PRO A 414 53.29 -6.74 -11.74
N SER A 415 53.60 -5.78 -12.60
CA SER A 415 53.44 -5.86 -14.06
C SER A 415 54.22 -7.02 -14.67
N THR A 416 53.56 -7.83 -15.49
CA THR A 416 54.24 -8.72 -16.46
C THR A 416 53.88 -8.33 -17.88
N HIS A 417 54.90 -7.78 -18.54
CA HIS A 417 55.02 -7.70 -19.98
C HIS A 417 54.98 -9.10 -20.60
N VAL A 418 54.16 -9.30 -21.63
CA VAL A 418 54.41 -10.31 -22.66
C VAL A 418 54.72 -9.60 -23.97
N ARG A 419 55.95 -9.85 -24.40
CA ARG A 419 56.65 -9.47 -25.62
C ARG A 419 56.23 -10.41 -26.75
N SER A 420 56.01 -9.90 -27.95
CA SER A 420 56.12 -10.67 -29.19
C SER A 420 56.47 -9.77 -30.37
N GLU A 421 57.27 -10.36 -31.24
CA GLU A 421 58.33 -9.73 -32.00
C GLU A 421 57.92 -9.17 -33.37
N ILE A 422 58.78 -8.25 -33.79
CA ILE A 422 58.90 -7.58 -35.08
C ILE A 422 58.94 -8.59 -36.23
N LEU A 423 58.08 -8.37 -37.24
CA LEU A 423 58.35 -8.77 -38.62
C LEU A 423 57.91 -7.64 -39.56
N THR A 424 58.91 -6.95 -40.11
CA THR A 424 58.81 -5.91 -41.11
C THR A 424 58.39 -6.50 -42.45
N HIS A 425 57.19 -6.19 -42.93
CA HIS A 425 56.80 -6.39 -44.32
C HIS A 425 56.19 -5.10 -44.88
N THR A 426 56.96 -4.44 -45.73
CA THR A 426 56.57 -3.30 -46.56
C THR A 426 55.51 -3.72 -47.58
N GLN A 427 54.29 -3.19 -47.45
CA GLN A 427 53.25 -3.23 -48.47
C GLN A 427 52.64 -1.84 -48.71
N PRO A 428 52.18 -1.53 -49.93
CA PRO A 428 51.89 -0.17 -50.37
C PRO A 428 50.53 0.32 -49.87
N ARG A 429 50.55 1.58 -49.45
CA ARG A 429 49.45 2.42 -48.98
C ARG A 429 48.27 2.46 -49.98
N PRO A 430 47.05 2.02 -49.61
CA PRO A 430 45.84 2.36 -50.34
C PRO A 430 45.45 3.83 -50.06
N PRO A 431 44.72 4.48 -50.96
CA PRO A 431 44.40 5.90 -50.85
C PRO A 431 43.52 6.19 -49.63
N LEU A 432 43.82 7.33 -49.00
CA LEU A 432 43.05 7.95 -47.91
C LEU A 432 41.58 8.08 -48.32
N ILE A 433 40.73 7.21 -47.76
CA ILE A 433 39.30 7.45 -47.68
C ILE A 433 39.13 8.50 -46.58
N VAL A 434 38.68 9.68 -46.99
CA VAL A 434 38.29 10.78 -46.12
C VAL A 434 37.23 10.24 -45.16
N ASP A 435 37.51 10.28 -43.86
CA ASP A 435 36.59 9.93 -42.80
C ASP A 435 35.28 10.70 -42.97
N ALA A 436 34.27 10.01 -43.52
CA ALA A 436 32.90 10.48 -43.46
C ALA A 436 32.50 10.45 -41.99
N ALA A 437 32.38 11.63 -41.38
CA ALA A 437 31.84 11.80 -40.05
C ALA A 437 30.58 10.92 -39.93
N VAL A 438 30.63 9.93 -39.04
CA VAL A 438 29.49 9.11 -38.68
C VAL A 438 28.47 10.06 -38.06
N SER A 439 27.59 10.59 -38.90
CA SER A 439 26.43 11.35 -38.50
C SER A 439 25.54 10.38 -37.74
N PHE A 440 25.67 10.36 -36.41
CA PHE A 440 24.66 9.73 -35.57
C PHE A 440 23.32 10.37 -35.95
N PRO A 441 22.28 9.58 -36.27
CA PRO A 441 20.97 10.13 -36.56
C PRO A 441 20.57 11.02 -35.38
N PRO A 442 20.03 12.23 -35.64
CA PRO A 442 19.62 13.15 -34.57
C PRO A 442 18.75 12.37 -33.60
N GLN A 443 19.24 12.23 -32.37
CA GLN A 443 18.58 11.50 -31.31
C GLN A 443 17.28 12.28 -31.05
N GLU A 444 16.15 11.74 -31.49
CA GLU A 444 14.84 12.37 -31.31
C GLU A 444 14.70 12.71 -29.83
N PHE A 445 14.56 14.01 -29.55
CA PHE A 445 14.47 14.53 -28.19
C PHE A 445 13.21 13.95 -27.54
N ILE A 446 13.38 12.89 -26.76
CA ILE A 446 12.30 12.27 -26.02
C ILE A 446 12.03 13.23 -24.84
N GLY A 447 10.88 13.91 -24.85
CA GLY A 447 10.57 15.00 -23.91
C GLY A 447 10.69 14.64 -22.42
N ASP A 448 10.95 15.65 -21.59
CA ASP A 448 11.49 15.50 -20.22
C ASP A 448 10.52 14.90 -19.17
N GLU A 449 9.23 14.75 -19.47
CA GLU A 449 8.21 14.32 -18.49
C GLU A 449 7.44 13.04 -18.93
N PRO A 450 7.99 11.83 -18.67
CA PRO A 450 7.36 10.57 -19.08
C PRO A 450 6.04 10.26 -18.36
N GLU A 451 5.80 10.83 -17.17
CA GLU A 451 4.53 10.76 -16.43
C GLU A 451 3.34 11.46 -17.12
N HIS A 452 3.62 12.31 -18.11
CA HIS A 452 2.62 13.12 -18.82
C HIS A 452 2.58 12.84 -20.31
N SER A 453 3.36 11.87 -20.78
CA SER A 453 3.33 11.41 -22.16
C SER A 453 1.96 10.82 -22.50
N SER A 454 1.44 11.16 -23.68
CA SER A 454 0.23 10.53 -24.22
C SER A 454 0.46 9.07 -24.57
N ILE A 455 -0.63 8.32 -24.71
CA ILE A 455 -0.58 6.92 -25.13
C ILE A 455 0.13 6.78 -26.48
N GLY A 456 -0.10 7.72 -27.42
CA GLY A 456 0.60 7.79 -28.70
C GLY A 456 2.12 7.95 -28.54
N THR A 457 2.56 8.89 -27.70
CA THR A 457 4.00 9.09 -27.39
C THR A 457 4.63 7.82 -26.80
N VAL A 458 4.00 7.22 -25.78
CA VAL A 458 4.49 5.97 -25.15
C VAL A 458 4.52 4.81 -26.17
N ARG A 459 3.56 4.74 -27.09
CA ARG A 459 3.53 3.74 -28.16
C ARG A 459 4.69 3.91 -29.13
N GLY A 460 5.14 5.14 -29.39
CA GLY A 460 6.27 5.45 -30.26
C GLY A 460 7.64 5.00 -29.72
N TRP A 461 7.82 4.90 -28.41
CA TRP A 461 9.13 4.53 -27.83
C TRP A 461 9.56 3.11 -28.22
N LYS A 462 10.82 2.96 -28.62
CA LYS A 462 11.43 1.66 -28.94
C LYS A 462 12.07 1.06 -27.70
N TRP A 463 11.82 -0.23 -27.45
CA TRP A 463 12.42 -0.94 -26.31
C TRP A 463 13.95 -0.88 -26.30
N THR A 464 14.59 -0.96 -27.46
CA THR A 464 16.06 -0.86 -27.59
C THR A 464 16.57 0.46 -27.02
N ASP A 465 15.90 1.57 -27.33
CA ASP A 465 16.32 2.91 -26.93
C ASP A 465 16.06 3.11 -25.44
N LEU A 466 14.94 2.60 -24.93
CA LEU A 466 14.61 2.63 -23.50
C LEU A 466 15.60 1.82 -22.64
N ILE A 467 15.97 0.63 -23.10
CA ILE A 467 16.95 -0.23 -22.40
C ILE A 467 18.34 0.41 -22.46
N ASN A 468 18.74 0.95 -23.62
CA ASN A 468 20.04 1.61 -23.77
C ASN A 468 20.16 2.89 -22.93
N THR A 469 19.07 3.65 -22.78
CA THR A 469 19.03 4.86 -21.96
C THR A 469 18.81 4.57 -20.47
N GLN A 470 18.44 3.32 -20.12
CA GLN A 470 18.07 2.89 -18.77
C GLN A 470 16.98 3.77 -18.12
N ASP A 471 16.08 4.34 -18.93
CA ASP A 471 15.00 5.21 -18.46
C ASP A 471 13.88 4.40 -17.80
N ARG A 472 14.00 4.21 -16.48
CA ARG A 472 13.09 3.40 -15.66
C ARG A 472 11.63 3.82 -15.79
N LYS A 473 11.38 5.14 -15.81
CA LYS A 473 10.03 5.71 -15.93
C LYS A 473 9.41 5.34 -17.26
N ARG A 474 10.13 5.55 -18.37
CA ARG A 474 9.65 5.21 -19.71
C ARG A 474 9.50 3.70 -19.90
N ILE A 475 10.40 2.90 -19.34
CA ILE A 475 10.32 1.43 -19.35
C ILE A 475 9.03 0.95 -18.69
N VAL A 476 8.69 1.46 -17.50
CA VAL A 476 7.45 1.07 -16.82
C VAL A 476 6.21 1.55 -17.59
N SER A 477 6.20 2.79 -18.07
CA SER A 477 5.08 3.29 -18.90
C SER A 477 4.90 2.43 -20.16
N LYS A 478 6.00 2.03 -20.81
CA LYS A 478 5.96 1.12 -21.95
C LYS A 478 5.47 -0.28 -21.58
N ALA A 479 5.94 -0.83 -20.46
CA ALA A 479 5.49 -2.13 -19.97
C ALA A 479 3.98 -2.13 -19.66
N VAL A 480 3.47 -1.07 -19.02
CA VAL A 480 2.04 -0.92 -18.71
C VAL A 480 1.20 -0.79 -19.99
N LEU A 481 1.70 -0.10 -21.02
CA LEU A 481 1.02 -0.02 -22.32
C LEU A 481 0.81 -1.40 -22.97
N GLU A 482 1.76 -2.32 -22.80
CA GLU A 482 1.71 -3.68 -23.36
C GLU A 482 0.82 -4.65 -22.58
N LEU A 483 0.38 -4.28 -21.37
CA LEU A 483 -0.56 -5.08 -20.60
C LEU A 483 -1.96 -5.04 -21.23
N ASN A 484 -2.69 -6.15 -21.12
CA ASN A 484 -4.10 -6.20 -21.49
C ASN A 484 -4.94 -5.25 -20.60
N SER A 485 -6.18 -4.96 -21.02
CA SER A 485 -7.08 -4.05 -20.29
C SER A 485 -7.38 -4.53 -18.88
N GLU A 486 -7.57 -5.85 -18.70
CA GLU A 486 -7.86 -6.48 -17.42
C GLU A 486 -6.72 -6.26 -16.40
N ASN A 487 -5.47 -6.53 -16.78
CA ASN A 487 -4.31 -6.31 -15.93
C ASN A 487 -4.14 -4.84 -15.55
N ARG A 488 -4.44 -3.91 -16.48
CA ARG A 488 -4.42 -2.48 -16.17
C ARG A 488 -5.48 -2.09 -15.14
N GLU A 489 -6.71 -2.60 -15.25
CA GLU A 489 -7.75 -2.35 -14.25
C GLU A 489 -7.44 -3.02 -12.91
N MET A 490 -6.89 -4.23 -12.93
CA MET A 490 -6.38 -4.92 -11.76
C MET A 490 -5.31 -4.08 -11.05
N ILE A 491 -4.39 -3.47 -11.81
CA ILE A 491 -3.36 -2.57 -11.26
C ILE A 491 -4.00 -1.35 -10.59
N ARG A 492 -5.00 -0.69 -11.23
CA ARG A 492 -5.70 0.46 -10.62
C ARG A 492 -6.37 0.06 -9.30
N THR A 493 -7.11 -1.04 -9.33
CA THR A 493 -7.86 -1.55 -8.18
C THR A 493 -6.89 -1.86 -7.03
N ARG A 494 -5.80 -2.61 -7.28
CA ARG A 494 -4.83 -2.93 -6.23
C ARG A 494 -4.12 -1.70 -5.67
N LEU A 495 -3.69 -0.77 -6.51
CA LEU A 495 -3.06 0.48 -6.03
C LEU A 495 -3.98 1.26 -5.09
N LYS A 496 -5.29 1.24 -5.36
CA LYS A 496 -6.31 1.92 -4.55
C LYS A 496 -6.59 1.20 -3.23
N PHE A 497 -6.73 -0.13 -3.24
CA PHE A 497 -7.27 -0.87 -2.08
C PHE A 497 -6.21 -1.55 -1.22
N VAL A 498 -5.13 -2.09 -1.80
CA VAL A 498 -4.11 -2.85 -1.05
C VAL A 498 -3.22 -1.91 -0.24
N GLY A 499 -3.03 -0.69 -0.75
CA GLY A 499 -2.15 0.31 -0.16
C GLY A 499 -0.67 0.01 -0.42
N LYS A 500 0.13 1.07 -0.39
CA LYS A 500 1.55 1.05 -0.77
C LYS A 500 2.42 0.14 0.10
N VAL A 501 2.16 0.13 1.42
CA VAL A 501 2.94 -0.66 2.39
C VAL A 501 2.70 -2.16 2.18
N SER A 502 1.45 -2.57 1.94
CA SER A 502 1.11 -3.97 1.69
C SER A 502 1.66 -4.43 0.34
N LEU A 503 1.50 -3.59 -0.71
CA LEU A 503 2.05 -3.88 -2.03
C LEU A 503 3.59 -4.07 -2.00
N THR A 504 4.27 -3.26 -1.19
CA THR A 504 5.70 -3.41 -0.94
C THR A 504 6.06 -4.77 -0.34
N LYS A 505 5.30 -5.20 0.69
CA LYS A 505 5.52 -6.51 1.33
C LYS A 505 5.28 -7.67 0.36
N GLU A 506 4.23 -7.58 -0.46
CA GLU A 506 3.89 -8.60 -1.45
C GLU A 506 4.94 -8.71 -2.54
N ILE A 507 5.45 -7.57 -3.06
CA ILE A 507 6.53 -7.57 -4.06
C ILE A 507 7.79 -8.21 -3.46
N ASN A 508 8.15 -7.88 -2.22
CA ASN A 508 9.30 -8.48 -1.54
C ASN A 508 9.13 -10.01 -1.37
N ALA A 509 7.97 -10.44 -0.89
CA ALA A 509 7.66 -11.86 -0.71
C ALA A 509 7.66 -12.61 -2.05
N CYS A 510 7.15 -11.99 -3.12
CA CYS A 510 7.12 -12.56 -4.45
C CYS A 510 8.52 -12.71 -5.05
N ILE A 511 9.41 -11.72 -4.85
CA ILE A 511 10.81 -11.80 -5.29
C ILE A 511 11.53 -12.93 -4.55
N ALA A 512 11.34 -13.05 -3.24
CA ALA A 512 11.93 -14.13 -2.46
C ALA A 512 11.41 -15.52 -2.90
N MET A 513 10.12 -15.63 -3.21
CA MET A 513 9.51 -16.84 -3.76
C MET A 513 10.12 -17.19 -5.13
N MET A 514 10.26 -16.21 -6.03
CA MET A 514 10.85 -16.40 -7.36
C MET A 514 12.33 -16.82 -7.28
N ALA A 515 13.12 -16.20 -6.39
CA ALA A 515 14.53 -16.54 -6.17
C ALA A 515 14.69 -18.00 -5.69
N LYS A 516 13.76 -18.48 -4.86
CA LYS A 516 13.73 -19.87 -4.38
C LYS A 516 13.12 -20.86 -5.37
N LYS A 517 12.60 -20.39 -6.50
CA LYS A 517 11.83 -21.18 -7.48
C LYS A 517 10.62 -21.88 -6.85
N GLU A 518 10.01 -21.25 -5.85
CA GLU A 518 8.79 -21.74 -5.21
C GLU A 518 7.56 -21.35 -6.05
N THR A 519 6.54 -22.20 -6.07
CA THR A 519 5.28 -21.96 -6.81
C THR A 519 4.19 -21.31 -5.95
N ARG A 520 4.43 -21.16 -4.65
CA ARG A 520 3.44 -20.66 -3.68
C ARG A 520 4.08 -19.60 -2.78
N MET A 521 3.34 -18.53 -2.54
CA MET A 521 3.75 -17.46 -1.63
C MET A 521 3.03 -17.62 -0.29
N GLN A 522 3.77 -17.58 0.82
CA GLN A 522 3.20 -17.75 2.15
C GLN A 522 2.23 -16.60 2.50
N GLY A 523 1.05 -16.95 3.00
CA GLY A 523 0.03 -15.99 3.43
C GLY A 523 -0.73 -15.28 2.30
N VAL A 524 -0.53 -15.69 1.04
CA VAL A 524 -1.23 -15.13 -0.11
C VAL A 524 -2.07 -16.20 -0.78
N LEU A 525 -3.32 -15.86 -1.08
CA LEU A 525 -4.25 -16.76 -1.75
C LEU A 525 -3.76 -17.07 -3.19
N PRO A 526 -3.88 -18.32 -3.67
CA PRO A 526 -3.48 -18.67 -5.03
C PRO A 526 -4.11 -17.79 -6.12
N ARG A 527 -5.35 -17.32 -5.92
CA ARG A 527 -6.06 -16.41 -6.83
C ARG A 527 -5.43 -15.02 -6.97
N ASP A 528 -4.64 -14.59 -5.98
CA ASP A 528 -3.99 -13.28 -5.95
C ASP A 528 -2.53 -13.32 -6.41
N LEU A 529 -1.93 -14.51 -6.45
CA LEU A 529 -0.55 -14.69 -6.89
C LEU A 529 -0.29 -14.18 -8.32
N PRO A 530 -1.13 -14.48 -9.35
CA PRO A 530 -0.94 -13.93 -10.69
C PRO A 530 -0.96 -12.40 -10.72
N LYS A 531 -1.80 -11.78 -9.88
CA LYS A 531 -1.92 -10.31 -9.78
C LYS A 531 -0.64 -9.71 -9.22
N ILE A 532 -0.08 -10.33 -8.18
CA ILE A 532 1.16 -9.90 -7.54
C ILE A 532 2.37 -10.13 -8.45
N LEU A 533 2.37 -11.21 -9.23
CA LEU A 533 3.41 -11.47 -10.25
C LEU A 533 3.45 -10.36 -11.32
N VAL A 534 2.31 -9.88 -11.80
CA VAL A 534 2.25 -8.76 -12.76
C VAL A 534 2.90 -7.50 -12.16
N PHE A 535 2.54 -7.14 -10.93
CA PHE A 535 3.16 -6.00 -10.23
C PHE A 535 4.65 -6.19 -10.01
N THR A 536 5.07 -7.39 -9.62
CA THR A 536 6.47 -7.72 -9.37
C THR A 536 7.29 -7.63 -10.65
N ARG A 537 6.75 -8.09 -11.79
CA ARG A 537 7.40 -7.96 -13.12
C ARG A 537 7.52 -6.50 -13.58
N LEU A 538 6.53 -5.66 -13.29
CA LEU A 538 6.64 -4.21 -13.53
C LEU A 538 7.74 -3.59 -12.66
N PHE A 539 7.83 -3.98 -11.39
CA PHE A 539 8.90 -3.51 -10.50
C PHE A 539 10.28 -4.02 -10.92
N LEU A 540 10.40 -5.26 -11.38
CA LEU A 540 11.65 -5.79 -11.96
C LEU A 540 12.07 -4.99 -13.20
N SER A 541 11.10 -4.64 -14.06
CA SER A 541 11.35 -3.80 -15.24
C SER A 541 11.83 -2.40 -14.85
N TRP A 542 11.28 -1.83 -13.77
CA TRP A 542 11.76 -0.57 -13.19
C TRP A 542 13.18 -0.67 -12.62
N TRP A 543 13.46 -1.72 -11.85
CA TRP A 543 14.71 -1.85 -11.11
C TRP A 543 15.90 -2.16 -12.02
N LEU A 544 15.72 -3.11 -12.94
CA LEU A 544 16.78 -3.64 -13.81
C LEU A 544 16.82 -2.95 -15.18
N SER A 545 15.87 -2.05 -15.47
CA SER A 545 15.74 -1.37 -16.76
C SER A 545 15.68 -2.34 -17.96
N GLN A 546 14.93 -3.44 -17.81
CA GLN A 546 14.73 -4.46 -18.84
C GLN A 546 13.23 -4.79 -19.05
N ARG A 547 12.92 -5.58 -20.08
CA ARG A 547 11.54 -5.96 -20.44
C ARG A 547 11.12 -7.28 -19.78
N PHE A 548 10.68 -7.23 -18.52
CA PHE A 548 10.16 -8.41 -17.80
C PHE A 548 8.66 -8.64 -17.97
N SER A 549 7.99 -7.93 -18.89
CA SER A 549 6.62 -8.26 -19.27
C SER A 549 6.53 -9.62 -19.97
N THR A 550 7.57 -9.98 -20.73
CA THR A 550 7.64 -11.24 -21.51
C THR A 550 8.80 -12.15 -21.13
N ALA A 551 9.89 -11.59 -20.58
CA ALA A 551 11.06 -12.38 -20.20
C ALA A 551 11.00 -12.83 -18.73
N GLU A 552 11.60 -13.99 -18.43
CA GLU A 552 11.83 -14.41 -17.06
C GLU A 552 13.10 -13.76 -16.49
N PRO A 553 13.08 -13.27 -15.24
CA PRO A 553 14.26 -12.72 -14.59
C PRO A 553 15.29 -13.81 -14.29
N SER A 554 16.57 -13.47 -14.42
CA SER A 554 17.64 -14.40 -14.04
C SER A 554 17.66 -14.60 -12.52
N ASN A 555 18.07 -15.78 -12.07
CA ASN A 555 18.15 -16.05 -10.62
C ASN A 555 19.15 -15.13 -9.92
N SER A 556 20.23 -14.75 -10.61
CA SER A 556 21.22 -13.80 -10.09
C SER A 556 20.60 -12.43 -9.82
N ASP A 557 19.77 -11.92 -10.73
CA ASP A 557 19.10 -10.62 -10.57
C ASP A 557 18.10 -10.66 -9.40
N LEU A 558 17.38 -11.77 -9.24
CA LEU A 558 16.44 -11.96 -8.13
C LEU A 558 17.15 -12.03 -6.77
N GLU A 559 18.28 -12.74 -6.68
CA GLU A 559 19.07 -12.84 -5.45
C GLU A 559 19.69 -11.50 -5.07
N GLU A 560 20.24 -10.75 -6.04
CA GLU A 560 20.79 -9.41 -5.80
C GLU A 560 19.69 -8.45 -5.31
N LEU A 561 18.53 -8.46 -5.96
CA LEU A 561 17.40 -7.63 -5.57
C LEU A 561 16.85 -8.03 -4.19
N SER A 562 16.71 -9.32 -3.90
CA SER A 562 16.28 -9.82 -2.59
C SER A 562 17.20 -9.31 -1.48
N GLN A 563 18.52 -9.38 -1.67
CA GLN A 563 19.49 -8.86 -0.70
C GLN A 563 19.39 -7.34 -0.54
N CYS A 564 19.13 -6.59 -1.62
CA CYS A 564 18.93 -5.15 -1.56
C CYS A 564 17.67 -4.78 -0.75
N LEU A 565 16.58 -5.51 -0.95
CA LEU A 565 15.31 -5.30 -0.25
C LEU A 565 15.42 -5.64 1.25
N GLU A 566 16.07 -6.76 1.60
CA GLU A 566 16.29 -7.17 3.00
C GLU A 566 17.13 -6.15 3.80
N ARG A 567 18.09 -5.51 3.13
CA ARG A 567 18.93 -4.46 3.75
C ARG A 567 18.17 -3.14 3.95
N GLY A 568 16.90 -3.05 3.57
CA GLY A 568 16.13 -1.81 3.57
C GLY A 568 16.68 -0.76 2.61
N ARG A 569 17.53 -1.17 1.65
CA ARG A 569 18.22 -0.29 0.69
C ARG A 569 17.50 -0.21 -0.65
N ALA A 570 16.21 -0.50 -0.70
CA ALA A 570 15.40 -0.25 -1.88
C ALA A 570 14.61 1.07 -1.70
N PRO A 571 15.26 2.25 -1.81
CA PRO A 571 14.57 3.53 -1.75
C PRO A 571 13.52 3.67 -2.87
N ASP A 572 13.61 2.83 -3.90
CA ASP A 572 12.87 3.02 -5.15
C ASP A 572 11.49 2.35 -5.19
N LEU A 573 11.16 1.41 -4.31
CA LEU A 573 9.86 0.72 -4.39
C LEU A 573 8.69 1.67 -4.10
N SER A 574 8.91 2.59 -3.15
CA SER A 574 7.99 3.68 -2.84
C SER A 574 7.79 4.61 -4.05
N VAL A 575 8.90 5.01 -4.68
CA VAL A 575 8.90 5.90 -5.86
C VAL A 575 8.24 5.23 -7.06
N PHE A 576 8.51 3.94 -7.26
CA PHE A 576 7.86 3.12 -8.28
C PHE A 576 6.35 3.08 -8.10
N CYS A 577 5.85 2.80 -6.89
CA CYS A 577 4.41 2.79 -6.64
C CYS A 577 3.76 4.15 -6.87
N ASP A 578 4.42 5.24 -6.47
CA ASP A 578 3.92 6.60 -6.71
C ASP A 578 3.88 6.93 -8.21
N TYR A 579 4.95 6.61 -8.93
CA TYR A 579 5.01 6.78 -10.38
C TYR A 579 3.93 5.96 -11.10
N LEU A 580 3.78 4.69 -10.72
CA LEU A 580 2.75 3.81 -11.27
C LEU A 580 1.35 4.38 -11.01
N ALA A 581 1.08 4.88 -9.80
CA ALA A 581 -0.19 5.54 -9.49
C ALA A 581 -0.43 6.79 -10.35
N ILE A 582 0.61 7.61 -10.57
CA ILE A 582 0.53 8.80 -11.42
C ILE A 582 0.17 8.40 -12.86
N ILE A 583 0.92 7.50 -13.49
CA ILE A 583 0.66 7.13 -14.90
C ILE A 583 -0.69 6.43 -15.09
N MET A 584 -1.17 5.70 -14.09
CA MET A 584 -2.51 5.10 -14.13
C MET A 584 -3.63 6.14 -14.01
N ALA A 585 -3.37 7.26 -13.34
CA ALA A 585 -4.30 8.39 -13.21
C ALA A 585 -4.21 9.38 -14.38
N THR A 586 -3.07 9.47 -15.06
CA THR A 586 -2.84 10.37 -16.20
C THR A 586 -2.91 9.62 -17.53
N THR A 587 -1.79 9.04 -17.97
CA THR A 587 -1.58 8.42 -19.28
C THR A 587 -2.51 7.24 -19.54
N PHE A 588 -2.78 6.42 -18.54
CA PHE A 588 -3.62 5.22 -18.64
C PHE A 588 -4.94 5.34 -17.90
N SER A 589 -5.43 6.58 -17.71
CA SER A 589 -6.77 6.82 -17.19
C SER A 589 -7.84 6.23 -18.13
N LEU A 590 -9.00 5.90 -17.58
CA LEU A 590 -10.12 5.35 -18.37
C LEU A 590 -10.50 6.31 -19.52
N GLU A 591 -10.40 7.62 -19.28
CA GLU A 591 -10.71 8.64 -20.28
C GLU A 591 -9.63 8.74 -21.37
N ALA A 592 -8.35 8.67 -21.00
CA ALA A 592 -7.26 8.63 -21.97
C ALA A 592 -7.35 7.40 -22.88
N LEU A 593 -7.75 6.25 -22.32
CA LEU A 593 -7.91 5.00 -23.07
C LEU A 593 -9.05 5.03 -24.11
N LYS A 594 -10.08 5.86 -23.90
CA LYS A 594 -11.16 6.06 -24.91
C LYS A 594 -10.67 6.86 -26.13
N HIS A 595 -9.64 7.68 -25.94
CA HIS A 595 -9.11 8.58 -26.96
C HIS A 595 -7.58 8.51 -27.04
N PRO A 596 -7.01 7.36 -27.44
CA PRO A 596 -5.56 7.13 -27.40
C PRO A 596 -4.75 8.08 -28.29
N GLU A 597 -5.38 8.65 -29.32
CA GLU A 597 -4.76 9.59 -30.26
C GLU A 597 -4.81 11.05 -29.78
N ARG A 598 -5.55 11.36 -28.70
CA ARG A 598 -5.55 12.72 -28.14
C ARG A 598 -4.29 12.91 -27.31
N PRO A 599 -3.48 13.95 -27.60
CA PRO A 599 -2.36 14.31 -26.73
C PRO A 599 -2.89 14.59 -25.32
N SER A 600 -2.07 14.28 -24.31
CA SER A 600 -2.48 14.55 -22.94
C SER A 600 -2.73 16.07 -22.81
N GLN A 601 -3.70 16.48 -21.99
CA GLN A 601 -4.01 17.92 -21.83
C GLN A 601 -2.76 18.74 -21.43
N ARG A 602 -1.74 18.08 -20.84
CA ARG A 602 -0.46 18.68 -20.48
C ARG A 602 0.51 18.80 -21.65
N GLU A 603 0.53 17.84 -22.59
CA GLU A 603 1.30 17.96 -23.84
C GLU A 603 0.80 19.14 -24.70
N VAL A 604 -0.51 19.40 -24.71
CA VAL A 604 -1.10 20.51 -25.48
C VAL A 604 -0.63 21.88 -24.97
N ILE A 605 -0.43 22.02 -23.64
CA ILE A 605 -0.01 23.30 -23.05
C ILE A 605 1.43 23.66 -23.43
N ASN A 606 2.31 22.67 -23.56
CA ASN A 606 3.72 22.92 -23.89
C ASN A 606 3.93 23.32 -25.36
N LEU A 607 3.06 22.89 -26.28
CA LEU A 607 3.16 23.26 -27.69
C LEU A 607 2.72 24.71 -27.96
N ILE A 608 1.89 25.30 -27.09
CA ILE A 608 1.38 26.66 -27.28
C ILE A 608 2.32 27.70 -26.62
N SER A 609 3.10 27.30 -25.62
CA SER A 609 3.96 28.23 -24.86
C SER A 609 5.29 28.56 -25.54
N ASP A 610 5.68 27.86 -26.61
CA ASP A 610 6.99 28.06 -27.28
C ASP A 610 6.89 28.89 -28.57
N ASP A 611 5.68 29.34 -28.97
CA ASP A 611 5.44 30.06 -30.23
C ASP A 611 5.13 31.57 -30.04
N GLU A 612 5.25 32.11 -28.81
CA GLU A 612 4.88 33.51 -28.49
C GLU A 612 6.06 34.52 -28.50
N ASP A 613 7.30 34.13 -28.85
CA ASP A 613 8.47 35.04 -28.79
C ASP A 613 9.06 35.49 -30.14
N ASP A 614 8.38 35.26 -31.27
CA ASP A 614 8.86 35.69 -32.59
C ASP A 614 8.30 37.07 -33.03
N THR A 615 8.46 38.08 -32.17
CA THR A 615 8.16 39.50 -32.49
C THR A 615 9.35 40.25 -33.12
N HIS A 616 10.03 39.64 -34.09
CA HIS A 616 10.97 40.35 -34.97
C HIS A 616 10.70 40.11 -36.46
N ARG A 617 9.49 40.46 -36.90
CA ARG A 617 9.20 40.67 -38.34
C ARG A 617 9.53 42.13 -38.72
N PRO A 618 10.58 42.40 -39.54
CA PRO A 618 10.87 43.75 -39.99
C PRO A 618 9.79 44.21 -40.98
N LYS A 619 9.15 45.34 -40.64
CA LYS A 619 8.24 46.09 -41.50
C LYS A 619 8.96 46.46 -42.81
N LYS A 620 8.71 45.73 -43.89
CA LYS A 620 9.08 46.19 -45.24
C LYS A 620 8.11 47.28 -45.67
N ALA A 621 8.69 48.43 -45.95
CA ALA A 621 8.06 49.66 -46.34
C ALA A 621 7.16 49.50 -47.58
N SER A 622 5.94 50.02 -47.44
CA SER A 622 5.03 50.39 -48.51
C SER A 622 5.67 51.45 -49.40
N VAL A 623 6.15 51.05 -50.57
CA VAL A 623 6.51 51.97 -51.66
C VAL A 623 5.25 52.29 -52.46
N LEU A 624 4.76 53.51 -52.25
CA LEU A 624 3.85 54.21 -53.15
C LEU A 624 4.48 54.33 -54.53
N ARG A 625 3.82 53.82 -55.57
CA ARG A 625 3.97 54.35 -56.93
C ARG A 625 2.60 54.38 -57.62
N ALA A 626 2.01 55.57 -57.61
CA ALA A 626 1.00 55.98 -58.56
C ALA A 626 1.64 56.12 -59.95
N ASN A 627 0.94 55.64 -60.97
CA ASN A 627 0.58 56.39 -62.19
C ASN A 627 0.22 55.40 -63.31
N SER A 628 -1.09 55.27 -63.56
CA SER A 628 -1.61 55.09 -64.92
C SER A 628 -1.28 56.34 -65.74
N PRO A 629 -1.18 56.28 -67.09
CA PRO A 629 -2.41 56.35 -67.88
C PRO A 629 -2.42 55.59 -69.23
N ILE A 630 -3.64 55.22 -69.64
CA ILE A 630 -4.26 55.43 -70.97
C ILE A 630 -3.73 54.63 -72.20
N VAL A 631 -4.61 53.74 -72.68
CA VAL A 631 -5.16 53.55 -74.06
C VAL A 631 -4.19 53.42 -75.25
N LEU A 632 -4.26 52.29 -75.98
CA LEU A 632 -4.75 52.19 -77.38
C LEU A 632 -4.66 50.74 -77.91
N ASP A 633 -5.75 50.36 -78.59
CA ASP A 633 -6.04 49.22 -79.51
C ASP A 633 -5.80 47.76 -79.09
#